data_AF-A0A9W4M2S8-F1
#
_entry.id   AF-A0A9W4M2S8-F1
#
_cell.length_a   1.000
_cell.length_b   1.000
_cell.length_c   1.000
_cell.angle_alpha   90.00
_cell.angle_beta   90.00
_cell.angle_gamma   90.00
#
_symmetry.space_group_name_H-M   'P 1'
#
loop_
_entity.id
_entity.type
_entity.pdbx_description
1 polymer ?
#
loop_
_entity_poly.entity_id
_entity_poly.type
_entity_poly.pdbx_seq_one_letter_code
_entity_poly.pdbx_strand_id
1 'polypeptide(L)'
;MPTGTSGSNRAKAARLLRAGFIGLVLGLTLAPGAAQAQAGTAACKRDLFVLDSTLRNALRDLEAVARANDDAKCTAYRKHVDVMRQASKTFARCTTGRERQENVAQMDSSVADFEVLIRTRCAKP
;
A
#
# COMPACT_ATOMS: atom_id res chain seq x y z
N MET A 1 -40.79 -12.59 31.62
CA MET A 1 -40.30 -12.81 32.99
C MET A 1 -38.80 -12.49 33.02
N PRO A 2 -38.30 -11.83 34.08
CA PRO A 2 -37.17 -10.92 33.98
C PRO A 2 -35.94 -11.35 34.80
N THR A 3 -34.92 -10.48 34.73
CA THR A 3 -33.85 -10.18 35.71
C THR A 3 -32.64 -11.11 35.87
N GLY A 4 -31.46 -10.49 35.71
CA GLY A 4 -30.15 -10.92 36.21
C GLY A 4 -29.07 -9.90 35.82
N THR A 5 -29.06 -8.71 36.44
CA THR A 5 -28.02 -8.20 37.36
C THR A 5 -26.69 -7.85 36.68
N SER A 6 -26.43 -6.56 36.40
CA SER A 6 -25.94 -5.53 37.35
C SER A 6 -24.50 -5.78 37.79
N GLY A 7 -23.58 -4.97 37.25
CA GLY A 7 -22.16 -4.95 37.59
C GLY A 7 -21.55 -3.56 37.34
N SER A 8 -22.26 -2.53 37.76
CA SER A 8 -21.81 -1.14 37.80
C SER A 8 -20.68 -0.99 38.83
N ASN A 9 -19.42 -1.03 38.39
CA ASN A 9 -18.31 -0.52 39.21
C ASN A 9 -18.16 0.98 38.98
N ARG A 10 -19.11 1.71 39.56
CA ARG A 10 -18.95 3.12 39.92
C ARG A 10 -17.77 3.27 40.86
N ALA A 11 -17.03 4.34 40.63
CA ALA A 11 -16.38 5.14 41.67
C ALA A 11 -15.37 4.41 42.56
N LYS A 12 -14.10 4.45 42.13
CA LYS A 12 -13.07 4.88 43.08
C LYS A 12 -12.70 6.31 42.75
N ALA A 13 -13.46 7.19 43.39
CA ALA A 13 -13.21 8.61 43.48
C ALA A 13 -11.77 8.85 43.96
N ALA A 14 -11.13 9.76 43.26
CA ALA A 14 -10.09 10.67 43.71
C ALA A 14 -9.87 10.70 45.24
N ARG A 15 -8.67 10.27 45.65
CA ARG A 15 -7.90 10.85 46.77
C ARG A 15 -6.44 10.74 46.35
N LEU A 16 -5.93 11.82 45.76
CA LEU A 16 -4.98 12.74 46.40
C LEU A 16 -3.66 12.05 46.74
N LEU A 17 -2.61 12.33 45.97
CA LEU A 17 -1.25 12.50 46.50
C LEU A 17 -0.45 13.43 45.56
N ARG A 18 -0.30 14.65 46.08
CA ARG A 18 0.74 15.67 45.86
C ARG A 18 1.82 15.40 44.80
N ALA A 19 1.90 16.37 43.89
CA ALA A 19 3.12 17.08 43.47
C ALA A 19 4.38 16.22 43.26
N GLY A 20 4.62 15.87 41.99
CA GLY A 20 5.91 15.49 41.47
C GLY A 20 5.95 15.83 39.99
N PHE A 21 6.47 17.01 39.65
CA PHE A 21 6.96 17.32 38.31
C PHE A 21 7.96 16.23 37.94
N ILE A 22 7.65 15.34 36.99
CA ILE A 22 8.59 14.61 36.13
C ILE A 22 7.76 13.69 35.20
N GLY A 23 7.84 13.97 33.90
CA GLY A 23 7.76 12.93 32.87
C GLY A 23 6.39 12.39 32.50
N LEU A 24 5.46 13.24 32.03
CA LEU A 24 4.38 12.78 31.16
C LEU A 24 4.96 12.52 29.74
N VAL A 25 5.79 11.49 29.61
CA VAL A 25 6.04 10.86 28.31
C VAL A 25 4.79 10.05 28.01
N LEU A 26 3.80 10.74 27.45
CA LEU A 26 2.63 10.12 26.86
C LEU A 26 3.15 9.20 25.75
N GLY A 27 3.14 7.89 26.01
CA GLY A 27 3.54 6.87 25.06
C GLY A 27 2.69 7.00 23.80
N LEU A 28 3.29 7.59 22.77
CA LEU A 28 2.88 7.43 21.38
C LEU A 28 3.11 5.95 21.05
N THR A 29 2.13 5.10 21.35
CA THR A 29 2.06 3.78 20.75
C THR A 29 1.82 4.01 19.26
N LEU A 30 2.91 4.05 18.49
CA LEU A 30 2.89 3.82 17.05
C LEU A 30 2.32 2.43 16.82
N ALA A 31 0.99 2.32 16.81
CA ALA A 31 0.34 1.23 16.11
C ALA A 31 0.75 1.41 14.64
N PRO A 32 1.46 0.45 14.02
CA PRO A 32 1.65 0.46 12.58
C PRO A 32 0.24 0.42 12.01
N GLY A 33 -0.21 1.56 11.46
CA GLY A 33 -1.59 1.72 11.03
C GLY A 33 -1.93 0.59 10.09
N ALA A 34 -2.95 -0.19 10.45
CA ALA A 34 -3.70 -0.93 9.46
C ALA A 34 -4.06 0.11 8.38
N ALA A 35 -3.56 -0.08 7.16
CA ALA A 35 -3.85 0.80 6.04
C ALA A 35 -5.37 0.82 5.85
N GLN A 36 -6.05 1.76 6.50
CA GLN A 36 -7.49 1.92 6.38
C GLN A 36 -7.75 2.24 4.90
N ALA A 37 -8.63 1.50 4.24
CA ALA A 37 -8.95 1.76 2.84
C ALA A 37 -9.36 3.24 2.70
N GLN A 38 -8.59 4.03 1.93
CA GLN A 38 -8.82 5.46 1.74
C GLN A 38 -9.60 5.76 0.45
N ALA A 39 -10.33 4.77 -0.05
CA ALA A 39 -11.11 4.89 -1.27
C ALA A 39 -12.08 6.08 -1.19
N GLY A 40 -12.17 6.83 -2.29
CA GLY A 40 -13.02 8.03 -2.38
C GLY A 40 -12.43 9.33 -1.83
N THR A 41 -11.29 9.28 -1.12
CA THR A 41 -10.62 10.51 -0.64
C THR A 41 -9.99 11.32 -1.78
N ALA A 42 -9.82 12.64 -1.58
CA ALA A 42 -9.13 13.51 -2.54
C ALA A 42 -7.67 13.09 -2.78
N ALA A 43 -7.02 12.53 -1.76
CA ALA A 43 -5.68 11.94 -1.88
C ALA A 43 -5.71 10.74 -2.84
N CYS A 44 -6.63 9.79 -2.67
CA CYS A 44 -6.73 8.65 -3.56
C CYS A 44 -7.10 9.02 -5.01
N LYS A 45 -7.96 10.01 -5.23
CA LYS A 45 -8.23 10.52 -6.59
C LYS A 45 -6.95 11.01 -7.27
N ARG A 46 -6.11 11.75 -6.53
CA ARG A 46 -4.81 12.23 -7.02
C ARG A 46 -3.85 11.09 -7.27
N ASP A 47 -3.72 10.16 -6.32
CA ASP A 47 -2.84 9.00 -6.44
C ASP A 47 -3.21 8.14 -7.65
N LEU A 48 -4.51 7.91 -7.90
CA LEU A 48 -4.99 7.17 -9.07
C LEU A 48 -4.72 7.90 -10.38
N PHE A 49 -4.87 9.23 -10.42
CA PHE A 49 -4.52 10.02 -11.61
C PHE A 49 -3.01 9.98 -11.91
N VAL A 50 -2.18 10.13 -10.87
CA VAL A 50 -0.72 10.01 -11.00
C VAL A 50 -0.35 8.59 -11.44
N LEU A 51 -0.99 7.57 -10.86
CA LEU A 51 -0.78 6.17 -11.24
C LEU A 51 -1.08 5.94 -12.72
N ASP A 52 -2.22 6.41 -13.22
CA ASP A 52 -2.60 6.30 -14.64
C ASP A 52 -1.53 6.90 -15.57
N SER A 53 -1.00 8.09 -15.25
CA SER A 53 0.13 8.67 -15.98
C SER A 53 1.42 7.84 -15.87
N THR A 54 1.69 7.26 -14.70
CA THR A 54 2.87 6.43 -14.44
C THR A 54 2.81 5.14 -15.25
N LEU A 55 1.65 4.50 -15.34
CA LEU A 55 1.43 3.29 -16.13
C LEU A 55 1.64 3.55 -17.62
N ARG A 56 1.09 4.65 -18.15
CA ARG A 56 1.35 5.07 -19.54
C ARG A 56 2.84 5.28 -19.82
N ASN A 57 3.53 5.97 -18.92
CA ASN A 57 4.97 6.21 -19.07
C ASN A 57 5.77 4.90 -19.01
N ALA A 58 5.41 3.98 -18.11
CA ALA A 58 6.08 2.68 -18.03
C ALA A 58 5.92 1.85 -19.32
N LEU A 59 4.77 1.93 -19.99
CA LEU A 59 4.57 1.30 -21.30
C LEU A 59 5.44 1.97 -22.37
N ARG A 60 5.50 3.31 -22.40
CA ARG A 60 6.37 4.07 -23.31
C ARG A 60 7.86 3.75 -23.11
N ASP A 61 8.29 3.57 -21.87
CA ASP A 61 9.65 3.16 -21.54
C ASP A 61 9.97 1.77 -22.12
N LEU A 62 9.03 0.82 -22.05
CA LEU A 62 9.17 -0.50 -22.67
C LEU A 62 9.24 -0.43 -24.19
N GLU A 63 8.38 0.39 -24.82
CA GLU A 63 8.40 0.62 -26.27
C GLU A 63 9.73 1.21 -26.72
N ALA A 64 10.27 2.18 -25.98
CA ALA A 64 11.53 2.84 -26.29
C ALA A 64 12.72 1.86 -26.32
N VAL A 65 12.71 0.83 -25.47
CA VAL A 65 13.78 -0.17 -25.42
C VAL A 65 13.52 -1.42 -26.27
N ALA A 66 12.40 -1.49 -27.00
CA ALA A 66 12.01 -2.69 -27.75
C ALA A 66 13.08 -3.17 -28.75
N ARG A 67 13.86 -2.22 -29.32
CA ARG A 67 14.97 -2.49 -30.25
C ARG A 67 16.36 -2.27 -29.64
N ALA A 68 16.44 -1.98 -28.35
CA ALA A 68 17.71 -1.82 -27.66
C ALA A 68 18.41 -3.18 -27.43
N ASN A 69 19.64 -3.12 -26.92
CA ASN A 69 20.36 -4.30 -26.45
C ASN A 69 19.69 -4.92 -25.22
N ASP A 70 20.09 -6.15 -24.87
CA ASP A 70 19.44 -6.91 -23.81
C ASP A 70 19.64 -6.28 -22.42
N ASP A 71 20.77 -5.64 -22.15
CA ASP A 71 21.02 -4.95 -20.88
C ASP A 71 20.03 -3.79 -20.64
N ALA A 72 19.78 -2.99 -21.67
CA ALA A 72 18.80 -1.90 -21.61
C ALA A 72 17.38 -2.43 -21.41
N LYS A 73 17.01 -3.52 -22.11
CA LYS A 73 15.71 -4.19 -21.92
C LYS A 73 15.56 -4.73 -20.51
N CYS A 74 16.59 -5.39 -19.98
CA CYS A 74 16.60 -5.97 -18.65
C CYS A 74 16.45 -4.90 -17.56
N THR A 75 17.11 -3.75 -17.73
CA THR A 75 16.93 -2.60 -16.85
C THR A 75 15.49 -2.09 -16.87
N ALA A 76 14.91 -1.93 -18.07
CA ALA A 76 13.54 -1.47 -18.23
C ALA A 76 12.51 -2.46 -17.68
N TYR A 77 12.70 -3.78 -17.87
CA TYR A 77 11.82 -4.82 -17.33
C TYR A 77 11.80 -4.81 -15.80
N ARG A 78 12.96 -4.67 -15.16
CA ARG A 78 13.05 -4.56 -13.70
C ARG A 78 12.31 -3.31 -13.19
N LYS A 79 12.53 -2.17 -13.83
CA LYS A 79 11.80 -0.92 -13.53
C LYS A 79 10.29 -1.08 -13.71
N HIS A 80 9.86 -1.77 -14.78
CA HIS A 80 8.44 -2.03 -15.04
C HIS A 80 7.81 -2.86 -13.92
N VAL A 81 8.48 -3.93 -13.46
CA VAL A 81 8.03 -4.74 -12.31
C VAL A 81 7.84 -3.88 -11.06
N ASP A 82 8.78 -2.98 -10.76
CA ASP A 82 8.67 -2.09 -9.61
C ASP A 82 7.46 -1.14 -9.72
N VAL A 83 7.19 -0.61 -10.91
CA VAL A 83 6.00 0.21 -11.17
C VAL A 83 4.72 -0.61 -10.98
N MET A 84 4.63 -1.83 -11.52
CA MET A 84 3.44 -2.68 -11.37
C MET A 84 3.19 -3.05 -9.89
N ARG A 85 4.24 -3.38 -9.13
CA ARG A 85 4.11 -3.65 -7.68
C ARG A 85 3.62 -2.42 -6.91
N GLN A 86 4.08 -1.23 -7.28
CA GLN A 86 3.61 0.00 -6.65
C GLN A 86 2.16 0.32 -7.06
N ALA A 87 1.79 0.06 -8.31
CA ALA A 87 0.43 0.18 -8.82
C ALA A 87 -0.55 -0.71 -8.04
N SER A 88 -0.20 -2.00 -7.87
CA SER A 88 -0.96 -2.98 -7.09
C SER A 88 -1.26 -2.46 -5.68
N LYS A 89 -0.25 -1.92 -4.97
CA LYS A 89 -0.42 -1.31 -3.63
C LYS A 89 -1.34 -0.08 -3.64
N THR A 90 -1.23 0.79 -4.65
CA THR A 90 -2.08 1.97 -4.77
C THR A 90 -3.53 1.57 -5.05
N PHE A 91 -3.78 0.64 -5.96
CA PHE A 91 -5.13 0.11 -6.20
C PHE A 91 -5.69 -0.56 -4.93
N ALA A 92 -4.91 -1.39 -4.24
CA ALA A 92 -5.34 -2.05 -3.01
C ALA A 92 -5.78 -1.06 -1.91
N ARG A 93 -5.17 0.12 -1.85
CA ARG A 93 -5.52 1.19 -0.90
C ARG A 93 -6.69 2.07 -1.36
N CYS A 94 -6.72 2.42 -2.64
CA CYS A 94 -7.56 3.50 -3.17
C CYS A 94 -8.83 3.04 -3.89
N THR A 95 -8.99 1.73 -4.12
CA THR A 95 -10.18 1.14 -4.73
C THR A 95 -10.81 0.11 -3.79
N THR A 96 -12.04 -0.33 -4.07
CA THR A 96 -12.76 -1.32 -3.26
C THR A 96 -13.53 -2.31 -4.13
N GLY A 97 -14.09 -3.36 -3.50
CA GLY A 97 -14.92 -4.34 -4.17
C GLY A 97 -14.23 -5.04 -5.34
N ARG A 98 -14.98 -5.28 -6.41
CA ARG A 98 -14.51 -5.99 -7.60
C ARG A 98 -13.44 -5.22 -8.38
N GLU A 99 -13.59 -3.90 -8.51
CA GLU A 99 -12.60 -3.04 -9.16
C GLU A 99 -11.21 -3.20 -8.52
N ARG A 100 -11.14 -3.24 -7.19
CA ARG A 100 -9.89 -3.49 -6.48
C ARG A 100 -9.29 -4.84 -6.86
N GLN A 101 -10.10 -5.89 -6.86
CA GLN A 101 -9.64 -7.25 -7.13
C GLN A 101 -9.08 -7.35 -8.55
N GLU A 102 -9.80 -6.82 -9.53
CA GLU A 102 -9.41 -6.84 -10.94
C GLU A 102 -8.12 -6.04 -11.17
N ASN A 103 -8.03 -4.82 -10.65
CA ASN A 103 -6.86 -3.97 -10.81
C ASN A 103 -5.60 -4.55 -10.14
N VAL A 104 -5.73 -5.05 -8.90
CA VAL A 104 -4.62 -5.70 -8.18
C VAL A 104 -4.15 -6.94 -8.94
N ALA A 105 -5.09 -7.81 -9.34
CA ALA A 105 -4.75 -9.04 -10.06
C ALA A 105 -4.08 -8.76 -11.41
N GLN A 106 -4.53 -7.74 -12.14
CA GLN A 106 -3.90 -7.35 -13.41
C GLN A 106 -2.44 -6.91 -13.22
N MET A 107 -2.17 -6.09 -12.20
CA MET A 107 -0.79 -5.64 -11.92
C MET A 107 0.09 -6.81 -11.47
N ASP A 108 -0.42 -7.68 -10.60
CA ASP A 108 0.31 -8.84 -10.09
C ASP A 108 0.58 -9.88 -11.20
N SER A 109 -0.35 -10.06 -12.14
CA SER A 109 -0.13 -10.90 -13.33
C SER A 109 0.98 -10.34 -14.21
N SER A 110 0.98 -9.03 -14.47
CA SER A 110 2.05 -8.38 -15.24
C SER A 110 3.41 -8.55 -14.55
N VAL A 111 3.46 -8.42 -13.22
CA VAL A 111 4.67 -8.71 -12.44
C VAL A 111 5.16 -10.13 -12.70
N ALA A 112 4.28 -11.14 -12.60
CA ALA A 112 4.65 -12.52 -12.82
C ALA A 112 5.21 -12.76 -14.24
N ASP A 113 4.55 -12.20 -15.27
CA ASP A 113 4.96 -12.33 -16.67
C ASP A 113 6.36 -11.71 -16.90
N PHE A 114 6.59 -10.49 -16.40
CA PHE A 114 7.89 -9.84 -16.55
C PHE A 114 8.98 -10.49 -15.71
N GLU A 115 8.67 -11.03 -14.54
CA GLU A 115 9.64 -11.80 -13.77
C GLU A 115 10.09 -13.07 -14.49
N VAL A 116 9.21 -13.74 -15.22
CA VAL A 116 9.60 -14.86 -16.10
C VAL A 116 10.56 -14.39 -17.18
N LEU A 117 10.27 -13.26 -17.84
CA LEU A 117 11.16 -12.68 -18.86
C LEU A 117 12.53 -12.34 -18.29
N ILE A 118 12.57 -11.70 -17.11
CA ILE A 118 13.80 -11.34 -16.41
C ILE A 118 14.60 -12.60 -16.07
N ARG A 119 13.99 -13.62 -15.46
CA ARG A 119 14.70 -14.86 -15.13
C ARG A 119 15.27 -15.57 -16.35
N THR A 120 14.56 -15.51 -17.48
CA THR A 120 14.93 -16.25 -18.69
C THR A 120 15.97 -15.51 -19.54
N ARG A 121 15.94 -14.17 -19.56
CA ARG A 121 16.76 -13.35 -20.47
C ARG A 121 17.84 -12.53 -19.78
N CYS A 122 17.63 -12.14 -18.53
CA CYS A 122 18.51 -11.23 -17.82
C CYS A 122 19.46 -12.02 -16.92
N ALA A 123 20.53 -12.54 -17.50
CA ALA A 123 21.57 -13.25 -16.77
C ALA A 123 22.35 -12.27 -15.87
N LYS A 124 21.89 -12.19 -14.60
CA LYS A 124 22.48 -11.44 -13.47
C LYS A 124 22.21 -9.90 -13.50
N PRO A 125 22.06 -9.25 -12.33
CA PRO A 125 21.78 -7.80 -12.21
C PRO A 125 22.90 -6.90 -12.70
#